data_AF-A0A3Q9C8R6-F1
#
_entry.id   AF-A0A3Q9C8R6-F1
#
_cell.length_a   1.000
_cell.length_b   1.000
_cell.length_c   1.000
_cell.angle_alpha   90.00
_cell.angle_beta   90.00
_cell.angle_gamma   90.00
#
_symmetry.space_group_name_H-M   'P 1'
#
loop_
_entity.id
_entity.type
_entity.pdbx_description
1 polymer ?
#
loop_
_entity_poly.entity_id
_entity_poly.type
_entity_poly.pdbx_seq_one_letter_code
_entity_poly.pdbx_strand_id
1 'polypeptide(L)'
;MADFHLIPAEFEHITQTRRNELGRALTAAGLVWESNGLQGTPRRQTYTATDHRGRQWSIQPVPGTDFDPWQPSNLWRAVRPAPRRQSPVLSPLALADHIRKSSE
;
A
#
# COMPACT_ATOMS: atom_id res chain seq x y z
N MET A 1 -13.53 -33.47 2.13
CA MET A 1 -13.54 -32.11 2.71
C MET A 1 -12.13 -31.57 2.58
N ALA A 2 -11.91 -30.64 1.65
CA ALA A 2 -10.58 -30.03 1.45
C ALA A 2 -10.50 -28.75 2.29
N ASP A 3 -9.56 -28.76 3.23
CA ASP A 3 -9.23 -27.65 4.11
C ASP A 3 -8.42 -26.61 3.31
N PHE A 4 -9.06 -25.50 2.93
CA PHE A 4 -8.45 -24.41 2.13
C PHE A 4 -8.03 -23.21 3.02
N HIS A 5 -7.45 -23.46 4.19
CA HIS A 5 -6.99 -22.41 5.11
C HIS A 5 -5.46 -22.23 5.16
N LEU A 6 -4.74 -22.66 4.13
CA LEU A 6 -3.35 -22.25 3.94
C LEU A 6 -3.34 -21.04 3.00
N ILE A 7 -3.32 -19.83 3.58
CA ILE A 7 -2.65 -18.73 2.88
C ILE A 7 -1.20 -19.22 2.71
N PRO A 8 -0.71 -19.47 1.49
CA PRO A 8 0.63 -20.00 1.32
C PRO A 8 1.63 -19.06 2.00
N ALA A 9 2.63 -19.59 2.72
CA ALA A 9 3.67 -18.78 3.37
C ALA A 9 4.38 -17.83 2.38
N GLU A 10 4.40 -18.19 1.09
CA GLU A 10 4.86 -17.34 -0.01
C GLU A 10 4.05 -16.04 -0.15
N PHE A 11 2.73 -16.10 0.07
CA PHE A 11 1.83 -14.95 0.04
C PHE A 11 2.09 -13.97 1.19
N GLU A 12 2.42 -14.48 2.39
CA GLU A 12 2.86 -13.65 3.53
C GLU A 12 4.20 -12.98 3.24
N HIS A 13 5.15 -13.71 2.67
CA HIS A 13 6.49 -13.18 2.38
C HIS A 13 6.48 -12.11 1.27
N ILE A 14 5.67 -12.31 0.23
CA ILE A 14 5.40 -11.33 -0.83
C ILE A 14 4.73 -10.09 -0.23
N THR A 15 3.76 -10.27 0.67
CA THR A 15 3.07 -9.16 1.35
C THR A 15 4.02 -8.34 2.22
N GLN A 16 4.93 -9.00 2.94
CA GLN A 16 5.93 -8.34 3.77
C GLN A 16 6.97 -7.57 2.94
N THR A 17 7.47 -8.14 1.84
CA THR A 17 8.43 -7.48 0.96
C THR A 17 7.84 -6.21 0.34
N ARG A 18 6.61 -6.29 -0.17
CA ARG A 18 5.87 -5.14 -0.71
C ARG A 18 5.63 -4.05 0.32
N ARG A 19 5.24 -4.44 1.54
CA ARG A 19 5.09 -3.52 2.65
C ARG A 19 6.42 -2.82 2.95
N ASN A 20 7.52 -3.55 2.96
CA ASN A 20 8.85 -2.98 3.20
C ASN A 20 9.24 -1.99 2.10
N GLU A 21 8.98 -2.30 0.83
CA GLU A 21 9.24 -1.40 -0.29
C GLU A 21 8.39 -0.12 -0.24
N LEU A 22 7.08 -0.27 0.02
CA LEU A 22 6.20 0.87 0.24
C LEU A 22 6.66 1.71 1.44
N GLY A 23 6.95 1.06 2.56
CA GLY A 23 7.43 1.72 3.77
C GLY A 23 8.72 2.50 3.54
N ARG A 24 9.70 1.90 2.86
CA ARG A 24 10.94 2.57 2.47
C ARG A 24 10.68 3.79 1.58
N ALA A 25 9.80 3.67 0.59
CA ALA A 25 9.45 4.78 -0.30
C ALA A 25 8.76 5.93 0.45
N LEU A 26 7.81 5.63 1.34
CA LEU A 26 7.11 6.62 2.15
C LEU A 26 8.06 7.34 3.12
N THR A 27 8.92 6.58 3.82
CA THR A 27 9.93 7.14 4.71
C THR A 27 10.94 8.02 3.96
N ALA A 28 11.40 7.59 2.77
CA ALA A 28 12.30 8.39 1.94
C ALA A 28 11.66 9.71 1.46
N ALA A 29 10.35 9.73 1.27
CA ALA A 29 9.58 10.93 0.94
C ALA A 29 9.26 11.82 2.17
N GLY A 30 9.75 11.46 3.35
CA GLY A 30 9.51 12.19 4.60
C GLY A 30 8.08 12.01 5.14
N LEU A 31 7.38 10.96 4.75
CA LEU A 31 6.02 10.66 5.19
C LEU A 31 6.07 9.74 6.41
N VAL A 32 5.31 10.08 7.45
CA VAL A 32 5.05 9.18 8.56
C VAL A 32 4.00 8.19 8.11
N TRP A 33 4.18 6.89 8.33
CA TRP A 33 3.22 5.89 7.86
C TRP A 33 2.99 4.80 8.89
N GLU A 34 1.78 4.27 8.89
CA GLU A 34 1.32 3.18 9.74
C GLU A 34 0.53 2.16 8.94
N SER A 35 0.59 0.91 9.36
CA SER A 35 -0.29 -0.14 8.85
C SER A 35 -1.48 -0.29 9.77
N ASN A 36 -2.69 -0.44 9.23
CA ASN A 36 -3.92 -0.59 10.03
C ASN A 36 -4.04 -1.97 10.74
N GLY A 37 -2.93 -2.66 11.00
CA GLY A 37 -2.86 -3.85 11.86
C GLY A 37 -3.58 -5.11 11.37
N LEU A 38 -4.28 -5.07 10.23
CA LEU A 38 -4.98 -6.21 9.66
C LEU A 38 -3.98 -7.25 9.11
N GLN A 39 -3.36 -8.02 10.00
CA GLN A 39 -2.38 -9.06 9.68
C GLN A 39 -2.99 -10.29 8.98
N GLY A 40 -4.31 -10.50 9.06
CA GLY A 40 -4.93 -11.74 8.57
C GLY A 40 -5.39 -11.75 7.11
N THR A 41 -5.46 -10.60 6.42
CA THR A 41 -5.89 -10.56 5.00
C THR A 41 -5.12 -9.53 4.17
N PRO A 42 -4.14 -9.95 3.36
CA PRO A 42 -3.33 -9.06 2.52
C PRO A 42 -4.16 -8.15 1.60
N ARG A 43 -5.29 -8.67 1.10
CA ARG A 43 -6.21 -7.95 0.21
C ARG A 43 -6.97 -6.80 0.89
N ARG A 44 -7.03 -6.78 2.23
CA ARG A 44 -7.71 -5.74 3.01
C ARG A 44 -6.74 -4.84 3.78
N GLN A 45 -5.43 -5.09 3.65
CA GLN A 45 -4.44 -4.32 4.37
C GLN A 45 -4.40 -2.91 3.78
N THR A 46 -4.80 -1.94 4.59
CA THR A 46 -4.73 -0.52 4.28
C THR A 46 -3.62 0.10 5.12
N TYR A 47 -2.88 1.01 4.53
CA TYR A 47 -1.85 1.79 5.20
C TYR A 47 -2.31 3.23 5.27
N THR A 48 -1.86 3.95 6.28
CA THR A 48 -2.11 5.38 6.42
C THR A 48 -0.76 6.08 6.33
N ALA A 49 -0.65 7.09 5.45
CA ALA A 49 0.51 7.96 5.36
C ALA A 49 0.11 9.39 5.71
N THR A 50 0.87 10.03 6.57
CA THR A 50 0.69 11.40 7.03
C THR A 50 1.80 12.25 6.45
N ASP A 51 1.41 13.30 5.73
CA ASP A 51 2.36 14.28 5.21
C ASP A 51 2.84 15.27 6.28
N HIS A 52 3.86 16.08 5.94
CA HIS A 52 4.42 17.08 6.85
C HIS A 52 3.42 18.19 7.26
N ARG A 53 2.28 18.32 6.57
CA ARG A 53 1.19 19.23 6.94
C ARG A 53 0.10 18.55 7.76
N GLY A 54 0.33 17.30 8.18
CA GLY A 54 -0.63 16.52 8.96
C GLY A 54 -1.80 15.96 8.16
N ARG A 55 -1.78 16.00 6.82
CA ARG A 55 -2.87 15.40 6.03
C ARG A 55 -2.63 13.91 5.87
N GLN A 56 -3.69 13.15 6.13
CA GLN A 56 -3.67 11.69 6.09
C GLN A 56 -4.14 11.16 4.74
N TRP A 57 -3.44 10.14 4.25
CA TRP A 57 -3.68 9.43 3.02
C TRP A 57 -3.86 7.94 3.31
N SER A 58 -5.01 7.39 2.95
CA SER A 58 -5.24 5.95 2.97
C SER A 58 -4.66 5.33 1.70
N ILE A 59 -3.68 4.46 1.87
CA ILE A 59 -2.98 3.73 0.81
C ILE A 59 -3.49 2.29 0.78
N GLN A 60 -3.94 1.86 -0.39
CA GLN A 60 -4.48 0.52 -0.59
C GLN A 60 -3.72 -0.18 -1.72
N PRO A 61 -3.44 -1.48 -1.56
CA PRO A 61 -2.93 -2.29 -2.66
C PRO A 61 -4.01 -2.40 -3.73
N VAL A 62 -3.63 -2.21 -4.98
CA VAL A 62 -4.55 -2.43 -6.10
C VAL A 62 -4.38 -3.88 -6.54
N PRO A 63 -5.43 -4.72 -6.46
CA PRO A 63 -5.38 -6.04 -7.05
C PRO A 63 -5.21 -5.85 -8.57
N GLY A 64 -4.11 -6.35 -9.13
CA GLY A 64 -3.98 -6.45 -10.58
C GLY A 64 -5.16 -7.25 -11.12
N THR A 65 -5.83 -6.72 -12.14
CA THR A 65 -6.99 -7.37 -12.80
C THR A 65 -6.60 -8.74 -13.39
N ASP A 66 -5.31 -8.94 -13.65
CA ASP A 66 -4.68 -10.17 -14.14
C ASP A 66 -3.55 -10.59 -13.18
N PHE A 67 -3.93 -11.04 -11.98
CA PHE A 67 -2.99 -11.42 -10.93
C PHE A 67 -2.29 -12.73 -11.30
N ASP A 68 -1.09 -12.65 -11.89
CA ASP A 68 -0.16 -13.78 -11.86
C ASP A 68 0.33 -13.94 -10.40
N PRO A 69 0.06 -15.07 -9.74
CA PRO A 69 0.49 -15.30 -8.36
C PRO A 69 2.02 -15.31 -8.18
N TRP A 70 2.78 -15.48 -9.27
CA TRP A 70 4.25 -15.47 -9.31
C TRP A 70 4.85 -14.12 -9.69
N GLN A 71 4.07 -13.22 -10.29
CA GLN A 71 4.44 -11.82 -10.53
C GLN A 71 3.36 -10.88 -10.01
N PRO A 72 3.18 -10.84 -8.69
CA PRO A 72 2.13 -10.03 -8.12
C PRO A 72 2.53 -8.56 -8.36
N SER A 73 1.63 -7.76 -8.95
CA SER A 73 1.87 -6.35 -9.27
C SER A 73 2.03 -5.47 -8.02
N ASN A 74 3.17 -4.79 -7.86
CA ASN A 74 3.49 -3.89 -6.73
C ASN A 74 2.86 -2.50 -6.91
N LEU A 75 1.55 -2.48 -7.12
CA LEU A 75 0.79 -1.30 -7.50
C LEU A 75 -0.12 -0.84 -6.38
N TRP A 76 -0.16 0.46 -6.18
CA TRP A 76 -0.76 1.10 -5.03
C TRP A 76 -1.58 2.31 -5.43
N ARG A 77 -2.53 2.67 -4.58
CA ARG A 77 -3.36 3.86 -4.75
C ARG A 77 -3.52 4.54 -3.41
N ALA A 78 -3.41 5.86 -3.41
CA ALA A 78 -3.63 6.71 -2.24
C ALA A 78 -4.94 7.48 -2.38
N VAL A 79 -5.68 7.57 -1.29
CA VAL A 79 -6.94 8.31 -1.17
C VAL A 79 -6.83 9.22 0.04
N ARG A 80 -7.02 10.52 -0.14
CA ARG A 80 -7.21 11.48 0.95
C ARG A 80 -8.71 11.79 1.06
N PRO A 81 -9.32 11.70 2.25
CA PRO A 81 -10.75 11.95 2.42
C PRO A 81 -11.12 13.43 2.30
N ALA A 82 -10.28 14.35 2.80
CA ALA A 82 -10.58 15.78 2.84
C ALA A 82 -9.33 16.66 2.58
N PRO A 83 -9.35 17.56 1.57
CA PRO A 83 -10.25 17.51 0.41
C PRO A 83 -10.05 16.19 -0.35
N ARG A 84 -11.15 15.64 -0.87
CA ARG A 84 -11.16 14.35 -1.56
C ARG A 84 -10.17 14.35 -2.72
N ARG A 85 -9.09 13.58 -2.59
CA ARG A 85 -8.10 13.36 -3.65
C ARG A 85 -7.80 11.88 -3.76
N GLN A 86 -7.55 11.44 -4.98
CA GLN A 86 -7.19 10.07 -5.26
C GLN A 86 -6.05 10.07 -6.27
N SER A 87 -5.00 9.31 -5.98
CA SER A 87 -3.90 9.13 -6.93
C SER A 87 -4.32 8.16 -8.06
N PRO A 88 -3.65 8.23 -9.22
CA PRO A 88 -3.58 7.10 -10.13
C PRO A 88 -3.02 5.84 -9.44
N VAL A 89 -3.12 4.70 -10.12
CA VAL A 89 -2.42 3.48 -9.68
C VAL A 89 -0.94 3.63 -10.01
N LEU A 90 -0.09 3.55 -8.98
CA LEU A 90 1.33 3.90 -9.08
C LEU A 90 2.20 2.83 -8.40
N SER A 91 3.47 2.77 -8.79
CA SER A 91 4.50 2.06 -8.03
C SER A 91 4.75 2.75 -6.68
N PRO A 92 5.38 2.09 -5.70
CA PRO A 92 5.51 2.66 -4.35
C PRO A 92 6.27 4.00 -4.34
N LEU A 93 7.35 4.11 -5.12
CA LEU A 93 8.14 5.34 -5.25
C LEU A 93 7.32 6.47 -5.88
N ALA A 94 6.63 6.19 -6.98
CA ALA A 94 5.81 7.19 -7.66
C ALA A 94 4.61 7.63 -6.79
N LEU A 95 4.06 6.71 -5.99
CA LEU A 95 3.01 7.03 -5.03
C LEU A 95 3.50 7.97 -3.91
N ALA A 96 4.65 7.65 -3.31
CA ALA A 96 5.22 8.46 -2.23
C ALA A 96 5.54 9.88 -2.71
N ASP A 97 6.12 10.00 -3.91
CA ASP A 97 6.39 11.30 -4.53
C ASP A 97 5.10 12.06 -4.87
N HIS A 98 4.05 11.37 -5.33
CA HIS A 98 2.74 11.98 -5.57
C HIS A 98 2.10 12.55 -4.30
N ILE A 99 2.16 11.81 -3.18
CA ILE A 99 1.67 12.28 -1.87
C ILE A 99 2.48 13.49 -1.42
N ARG A 100 3.82 13.42 -1.49
CA ARG A 100 4.71 14.52 -1.14
C ARG A 100 4.42 15.78 -1.97
N LYS A 101 4.31 15.66 -3.29
CA LYS A 101 3.98 16.79 -4.19
C LYS A 101 2.58 17.35 -4.00
N SER A 102 1.61 16.50 -3.67
CA SER A 102 0.28 16.97 -3.29
C SER A 102 0.27 17.74 -1.96
N SER A 103 1.41 17.72 -1.27
CA SER A 103 1.58 18.32 0.04
C SER A 103 2.34 19.65 0.03
N GLU A 104 3.10 19.92 -1.02
CA GLU A 104 3.71 21.21 -1.36
C GLU A 104 2.62 22.24 -1.72
#